data_AF-A0A3L6SPI0-F1
#
_entry.id   AF-A0A3L6SPI0-F1
#
_cell.length_a   1.000
_cell.length_b   1.000
_cell.length_c   1.000
_cell.angle_alpha   90.00
_cell.angle_beta   90.00
_cell.angle_gamma   90.00
#
_symmetry.space_group_name_H-M   'P 1'
#
loop_
_entity.id
_entity.type
_entity.pdbx_description
1 polymer ?
#
loop_
_entity_poly.entity_id
_entity_poly.type
_entity_poly.pdbx_seq_one_letter_code
_entity_poly.pdbx_strand_id
1 'polypeptide(L)'
;MARKKVNLQWIINNTTRHATYKRRYRALTKKTSDLVMLCGGKACMVIYGDGKIEPEVWPSALEANEILNCFMLRDQVGNRKDFLNSRISMLRDQVCKSDRENQEHEALSLLLERMDGRLPNLTNTTIEELNNLKWIVGEKMMKSKERLQHVLGQGHS
;
A
#
# COMPACT_ATOMS: atom_id res chain seq x y z
N MET A 1 14.34 -32.24 44.40
CA MET A 1 15.46 -31.41 43.92
C MET A 1 14.90 -30.18 43.21
N ALA A 2 15.32 -28.96 43.59
CA ALA A 2 14.87 -27.73 42.94
C ALA A 2 15.38 -27.65 41.49
N ARG A 3 14.53 -27.20 40.57
CA ARG A 3 14.88 -27.10 39.14
C ARG A 3 15.90 -25.98 38.94
N LYS A 4 17.10 -26.31 38.46
CA LYS A 4 18.11 -25.30 38.11
C LYS A 4 17.55 -24.35 37.04
N LYS A 5 17.73 -23.04 37.24
CA LYS A 5 17.37 -22.00 36.27
C LYS A 5 18.08 -22.29 34.95
N VAL A 6 17.33 -22.24 33.85
CA VAL A 6 17.83 -22.55 32.51
C VAL A 6 18.27 -21.26 31.84
N ASN A 7 19.45 -21.25 31.21
CA ASN A 7 19.88 -20.16 30.34
C ASN A 7 19.20 -20.29 28.95
N LEU A 8 18.59 -19.22 28.44
CA LEU A 8 17.86 -19.21 27.16
C LEU A 8 18.83 -18.94 26.00
N GLN A 9 19.74 -19.88 25.76
CA GLN A 9 20.73 -19.83 24.69
C GLN A 9 20.77 -21.17 23.94
N TRP A 10 21.48 -21.19 22.81
CA TRP A 10 21.72 -22.41 22.05
C TRP A 10 22.43 -23.47 22.91
N ILE A 11 21.87 -24.69 22.93
CA ILE A 11 22.48 -25.82 23.64
C ILE A 11 23.51 -26.46 22.72
N ILE A 12 24.79 -26.23 22.98
CA ILE A 12 25.91 -26.71 22.12
C ILE A 12 25.93 -28.24 22.06
N ASN A 13 25.78 -28.92 23.21
CA ASN A 13 25.81 -30.38 23.28
C ASN A 13 24.58 -30.99 22.57
N ASN A 14 24.83 -31.73 21.48
CA ASN A 14 23.77 -32.26 20.62
C ASN A 14 22.82 -33.23 21.34
N THR A 15 23.35 -34.17 22.14
CA THR A 15 22.53 -35.13 22.91
C THR A 15 21.62 -34.42 23.90
N THR A 16 22.14 -33.43 24.62
CA THR A 16 21.38 -32.62 25.57
C THR A 16 20.35 -31.76 24.86
N ARG A 17 20.70 -31.20 23.69
CA ARG A 17 19.80 -30.42 22.84
C ARG A 17 18.62 -31.28 22.38
N HIS A 18 18.87 -32.48 21.84
CA HIS A 18 17.85 -33.41 21.36
C HIS A 18 16.91 -33.88 22.47
N ALA A 19 17.44 -34.28 23.63
CA ALA A 19 16.63 -34.69 24.78
C ALA A 19 15.77 -33.52 25.30
N THR A 20 16.34 -32.31 25.32
CA THR A 20 15.61 -31.10 25.72
C THR A 20 14.51 -30.76 24.73
N TYR A 21 14.77 -30.85 23.43
CA TYR A 21 13.79 -30.67 22.36
C TYR A 21 12.59 -31.60 22.56
N LYS A 22 12.82 -32.93 22.65
CA LYS A 22 11.73 -33.92 22.83
C LYS A 22 10.90 -33.68 24.10
N ARG A 23 11.54 -33.23 25.19
CA ARG A 23 10.82 -32.88 26.44
C ARG A 23 10.00 -31.60 26.29
N ARG A 24 10.58 -30.56 25.69
CA ARG A 24 9.92 -29.26 25.50
C ARG A 24 8.79 -29.34 24.49
N TYR A 25 8.97 -30.07 23.39
CA TYR A 25 7.93 -30.32 22.39
C TYR A 25 6.69 -30.91 23.06
N ARG A 26 6.83 -32.06 23.74
CA ARG A 26 5.71 -32.70 24.46
C ARG A 26 5.03 -31.78 25.48
N ALA A 27 5.83 -31.03 26.24
CA ALA A 27 5.29 -30.11 27.25
C ALA A 27 4.55 -28.91 26.60
N LEU A 28 5.08 -28.38 25.49
CA LEU A 28 4.48 -27.28 24.76
C LEU A 28 3.18 -27.72 24.09
N THR A 29 3.19 -28.86 23.39
CA THR A 29 1.99 -29.45 22.78
C THR A 29 0.88 -29.66 23.82
N LYS A 30 1.21 -30.21 25.00
CA LYS A 30 0.23 -30.36 26.08
C LYS A 30 -0.33 -29.02 26.55
N LYS A 31 0.53 -28.02 26.79
CA LYS A 31 0.08 -26.68 27.21
C LYS A 31 -0.79 -25.99 26.17
N THR A 32 -0.47 -26.14 24.88
CA THR A 32 -1.27 -25.62 23.78
C THR A 32 -2.63 -26.31 23.72
N SER A 33 -2.66 -27.64 23.87
CA SER A 33 -3.91 -28.40 23.97
C SER A 33 -4.77 -27.95 25.16
N ASP A 34 -4.16 -27.80 26.34
CA ASP A 34 -4.85 -27.34 27.55
C ASP A 34 -5.40 -25.91 27.35
N LEU A 35 -4.64 -25.03 26.71
CA LEU A 35 -5.05 -23.65 26.41
C LEU A 35 -6.26 -23.61 25.46
N VAL A 36 -6.22 -24.40 24.39
CA VAL A 36 -7.33 -24.53 23.43
C VAL A 36 -8.58 -25.05 24.14
N MET A 37 -8.43 -26.08 24.97
CA MET A 37 -9.52 -26.68 25.74
C MET A 37 -10.13 -25.71 26.77
N LEU A 38 -9.29 -24.96 27.50
CA LEU A 38 -9.74 -24.07 28.58
C LEU A 38 -10.30 -22.74 28.05
N CYS A 39 -9.76 -22.21 26.96
CA CYS A 39 -10.11 -20.88 26.46
C CYS A 39 -10.97 -20.89 25.20
N GLY A 40 -11.23 -22.05 24.59
CA GLY A 40 -12.10 -22.17 23.41
C GLY A 40 -11.53 -21.54 22.12
N GLY A 41 -10.21 -21.35 22.04
CA GLY A 41 -9.53 -20.81 20.86
C GLY A 41 -9.11 -21.88 19.85
N LYS A 42 -8.62 -21.47 18.67
CA LYS A 42 -7.94 -22.35 17.72
C LYS A 42 -6.43 -22.09 17.78
N ALA A 43 -5.63 -23.15 17.84
CA ALA A 43 -4.18 -23.04 17.81
C ALA A 43 -3.56 -24.25 17.08
N CYS A 44 -2.42 -24.03 16.43
CA CYS A 44 -1.60 -25.08 15.85
C CYS A 44 -0.12 -24.84 16.17
N MET A 45 0.68 -25.89 16.06
CA MET A 45 2.14 -25.81 16.21
C MET A 45 2.80 -26.46 15.00
N VAL A 46 3.82 -25.79 14.46
CA VAL A 46 4.71 -26.30 13.41
C VAL A 46 6.14 -26.08 13.89
N ILE A 47 6.86 -27.17 14.18
CA ILE A 47 8.20 -27.10 14.77
C ILE A 47 9.19 -27.91 13.91
N TYR A 48 10.25 -27.24 13.45
CA TYR A 48 11.36 -27.87 12.77
C TYR A 48 12.42 -28.31 13.78
N GLY A 49 12.65 -29.61 13.84
CA GLY A 49 13.74 -30.19 14.63
C GLY A 49 15.08 -30.05 13.91
N ASP A 50 16.17 -30.03 14.67
CA ASP A 50 17.53 -30.03 14.14
C ASP A 50 17.77 -31.28 13.27
N GLY A 51 18.16 -31.07 12.00
CA GLY A 51 18.40 -32.14 11.02
C GLY A 51 17.15 -32.84 10.47
N LYS A 52 15.94 -32.34 10.74
CA LYS A 52 14.69 -32.89 10.16
C LYS A 52 14.24 -32.08 8.95
N ILE A 53 13.90 -32.79 7.87
CA ILE A 53 13.30 -32.19 6.66
C ILE A 53 11.84 -31.84 6.94
N GLU A 54 11.11 -32.74 7.60
CA GLU A 54 9.70 -32.55 7.90
C GLU A 54 9.49 -31.99 9.32
N PRO A 55 8.57 -31.03 9.49
CA PRO A 55 8.24 -30.50 10.80
C PRO A 55 7.38 -31.47 11.62
N GLU A 56 7.48 -31.37 12.93
CA GLU A 56 6.48 -31.92 13.83
C GLU A 56 5.30 -30.94 13.90
N VAL A 57 4.11 -31.45 13.57
CA VAL A 57 2.88 -30.65 13.47
C VAL A 57 1.84 -31.14 14.46
N TRP A 58 1.15 -30.20 15.10
CA TRP A 58 -0.01 -30.46 15.96
C TRP A 58 -1.12 -29.45 15.64
N PRO A 59 -2.41 -29.84 15.66
CA PRO A 59 -2.93 -31.18 16.00
C PRO A 59 -2.76 -32.21 14.89
N SER A 60 -3.03 -31.80 13.64
CA SER A 60 -2.75 -32.55 12.42
C SER A 60 -2.25 -31.58 11.34
N ALA A 61 -1.59 -32.09 10.30
CA ALA A 61 -1.15 -31.27 9.18
C ALA A 61 -2.31 -30.54 8.49
N LEU A 62 -3.45 -31.22 8.34
CA LEU A 62 -4.66 -30.65 7.74
C LEU A 62 -5.21 -29.49 8.58
N GLU A 63 -5.46 -29.75 9.87
CA GLU A 63 -6.04 -28.76 10.78
C GLU A 63 -5.09 -27.56 11.01
N ALA A 64 -3.79 -27.82 11.13
CA ALA A 64 -2.81 -26.75 11.21
C ALA A 64 -2.82 -25.87 9.94
N ASN A 65 -2.94 -26.48 8.76
CA ASN A 65 -3.04 -25.74 7.50
C ASN A 65 -4.33 -24.92 7.42
N GLU A 66 -5.47 -25.45 7.88
CA GLU A 66 -6.73 -24.69 7.96
C GLU A 66 -6.63 -23.47 8.88
N ILE A 67 -6.00 -23.63 10.05
CA ILE A 67 -5.78 -22.53 11.00
C ILE A 67 -4.87 -21.47 10.40
N LEU A 68 -3.75 -21.89 9.77
CA LEU A 68 -2.83 -20.98 9.09
C LEU A 68 -3.51 -20.26 7.93
N ASN A 69 -4.31 -20.94 7.11
CA ASN A 69 -5.05 -20.32 6.01
C ASN A 69 -6.05 -19.29 6.52
N CYS A 70 -6.79 -19.58 7.59
CA CYS A 70 -7.68 -18.61 8.22
C CYS A 70 -6.93 -17.37 8.72
N PHE A 71 -5.74 -17.56 9.29
CA PHE A 71 -4.89 -16.46 9.74
C PHE A 71 -4.40 -15.61 8.55
N MET A 72 -3.86 -16.25 7.51
CA MET A 72 -3.35 -15.56 6.32
C MET A 72 -4.45 -14.83 5.54
N LEU A 73 -5.65 -15.41 5.43
CA LEU A 73 -6.80 -14.74 4.81
C LEU A 73 -7.20 -13.50 5.61
N ARG A 74 -7.15 -13.56 6.94
CA ARG A 74 -7.50 -12.44 7.81
C ARG A 74 -6.47 -11.30 7.71
N ASP A 75 -5.19 -11.64 7.61
CA ASP A 75 -4.11 -10.68 7.41
C ASP A 75 -4.14 -10.05 5.99
N GLN A 76 -4.46 -10.86 4.97
CA GLN A 76 -4.61 -10.40 3.59
C GLN A 76 -5.80 -9.47 3.40
N VAL A 77 -6.95 -9.72 4.02
CA VAL A 77 -8.17 -8.89 3.80
C VAL A 77 -8.01 -7.49 4.37
N GLY A 78 -7.34 -7.32 5.51
CA GLY A 78 -7.05 -5.99 6.07
C GLY A 78 -6.01 -5.23 5.24
N ASN A 79 -4.82 -5.81 5.10
CA ASN A 79 -3.67 -5.13 4.50
C ASN A 79 -3.82 -4.91 2.98
N ARG A 80 -4.42 -5.87 2.25
CA ARG A 80 -4.60 -5.77 0.79
C ARG A 80 -5.68 -4.77 0.41
N LYS A 81 -6.75 -4.64 1.19
CA LYS A 81 -7.83 -3.69 0.89
C LYS A 81 -7.33 -2.25 1.02
N ASP A 82 -6.58 -1.95 2.08
CA ASP A 82 -6.03 -0.62 2.31
C ASP A 82 -4.97 -0.28 1.26
N PHE A 83 -4.10 -1.24 0.91
CA PHE A 83 -3.15 -1.08 -0.18
C PHE A 83 -3.83 -0.82 -1.53
N LEU A 84 -4.86 -1.59 -1.88
CA LEU A 84 -5.60 -1.42 -3.13
C LEU A 84 -6.34 -0.08 -3.18
N ASN A 85 -6.98 0.32 -2.07
CA ASN A 85 -7.65 1.62 -1.99
C ASN A 85 -6.67 2.78 -2.15
N SER A 86 -5.50 2.70 -1.51
CA SER A 86 -4.42 3.68 -1.70
C SER A 86 -3.96 3.73 -3.16
N ARG A 87 -3.79 2.57 -3.80
CA ARG A 87 -3.41 2.50 -5.22
C ARG A 87 -4.48 3.07 -6.16
N ILE A 88 -5.75 2.79 -5.89
CA ILE A 88 -6.88 3.35 -6.64
C ILE A 88 -6.92 4.87 -6.49
N SER A 89 -6.71 5.39 -5.28
CA SER A 89 -6.65 6.85 -5.05
C SER A 89 -5.54 7.51 -5.87
N MET A 90 -4.32 6.97 -5.81
CA MET A 90 -3.19 7.51 -6.58
C MET A 90 -3.45 7.51 -8.10
N LEU A 91 -4.06 6.44 -8.63
CA LEU A 91 -4.38 6.36 -10.05
C LEU A 91 -5.47 7.36 -10.45
N ARG A 92 -6.48 7.59 -9.60
CA ARG A 92 -7.51 8.62 -9.84
C ARG A 92 -6.90 10.02 -9.86
N ASP A 93 -5.97 10.30 -8.94
CA ASP A 93 -5.28 11.59 -8.89
C ASP A 93 -4.44 11.82 -10.16
N GLN A 94 -3.77 10.77 -10.66
CA GLN A 94 -3.02 10.82 -11.92
C GLN A 94 -3.92 11.09 -13.12
N VAL A 95 -5.07 10.42 -13.21
CA VAL A 95 -6.06 10.66 -14.28
C VAL A 95 -6.56 12.10 -14.21
N CYS A 96 -6.98 12.58 -13.04
CA CYS A 96 -7.46 13.96 -12.89
C CYS A 96 -6.39 15.00 -13.27
N LYS A 97 -5.12 14.73 -12.94
CA LYS A 97 -4.00 15.61 -13.32
C LYS A 97 -3.78 15.61 -14.84
N SER A 98 -3.80 14.42 -15.46
CA SER A 98 -3.65 14.27 -16.90
C SER A 98 -4.81 14.92 -17.66
N ASP A 99 -6.04 14.77 -17.19
CA ASP A 99 -7.22 15.39 -17.79
C ASP A 99 -7.12 16.91 -17.72
N ARG A 100 -6.68 17.47 -16.59
CA ARG A 100 -6.47 18.92 -16.46
C ARG A 100 -5.39 19.43 -17.39
N GLU A 101 -4.25 18.75 -17.48
CA GLU A 101 -3.17 19.11 -18.40
C GLU A 101 -3.65 19.04 -19.85
N ASN A 102 -4.45 18.03 -20.21
CA ASN A 102 -5.02 17.90 -21.53
C ASN A 102 -6.01 19.03 -21.85
N GLN A 103 -6.91 19.38 -20.93
CA GLN A 103 -7.82 20.52 -21.06
C GLN A 103 -7.05 21.85 -21.25
N GLU A 104 -5.95 22.04 -20.52
CA GLU A 104 -5.09 23.22 -20.67
C GLU A 104 -4.44 23.26 -22.07
N HIS A 105 -3.93 22.13 -22.55
CA HIS A 105 -3.33 22.01 -23.88
C HIS A 105 -4.33 22.25 -25.02
N GLU A 106 -5.53 21.64 -24.93
CA GLU A 106 -6.60 21.82 -25.91
C GLU A 106 -7.04 23.29 -25.99
N ALA A 107 -7.26 23.93 -24.84
CA ALA A 107 -7.65 25.34 -24.80
C ALA A 107 -6.54 26.28 -25.32
N LEU A 108 -5.26 25.99 -25.08
CA LEU A 108 -4.16 26.74 -25.69
C LEU A 108 -4.09 26.55 -27.20
N SER A 109 -4.26 25.32 -27.69
CA SER A 109 -4.27 25.02 -29.12
C SER A 109 -5.39 25.79 -29.83
N LEU A 110 -6.61 25.72 -29.29
CA LEU A 110 -7.77 26.45 -29.81
C LEU A 110 -7.56 27.96 -29.82
N LEU A 111 -6.89 28.52 -28.79
CA LEU A 111 -6.56 29.94 -28.75
C LEU A 111 -5.59 30.31 -29.88
N LEU A 112 -4.53 29.54 -30.08
CA LEU A 112 -3.53 29.79 -31.12
C LEU A 112 -4.13 29.69 -32.52
N GLU A 113 -4.94 28.66 -32.79
CA GLU A 113 -5.59 28.49 -34.09
C GLU A 113 -6.53 29.66 -34.44
N ARG A 114 -7.18 30.26 -33.43
CA ARG A 114 -8.00 31.46 -33.61
C ARG A 114 -7.17 32.72 -33.83
N MET A 115 -6.08 32.88 -33.08
CA MET A 115 -5.17 34.01 -33.24
C MET A 115 -4.49 34.02 -34.61
N ASP A 116 -4.16 32.84 -35.13
CA ASP A 116 -3.59 32.64 -36.47
C ASP A 116 -4.65 32.80 -37.58
N GLY A 117 -5.93 32.99 -37.24
CA GLY A 117 -7.03 33.14 -38.20
C GLY A 117 -7.46 31.85 -38.90
N ARG A 118 -6.93 30.69 -38.48
CA ARG A 118 -7.27 29.37 -39.04
C ARG A 118 -8.70 28.93 -38.68
N LEU A 119 -9.17 29.35 -37.51
CA LEU A 119 -10.56 29.20 -37.06
C LEU A 119 -11.20 30.58 -36.90
N PRO A 120 -12.05 31.01 -37.86
CA PRO A 120 -12.75 32.28 -37.74
C PRO A 120 -13.90 32.17 -36.73
N ASN A 121 -13.91 33.09 -35.76
CA ASN A 121 -14.99 33.31 -34.78
C ASN A 121 -15.12 32.20 -33.70
N LEU A 122 -16.12 32.36 -32.81
CA LEU A 122 -16.45 31.38 -31.76
C LEU A 122 -17.45 30.30 -32.24
N THR A 123 -17.76 30.27 -33.54
CA THR A 123 -18.68 29.30 -34.13
C THR A 123 -18.07 27.89 -34.04
N ASN A 124 -18.89 26.85 -33.84
CA ASN A 124 -18.46 25.46 -33.62
C ASN A 124 -17.63 25.22 -32.35
N THR A 125 -17.81 26.03 -31.29
CA THR A 125 -17.21 25.78 -29.97
C THR A 125 -18.27 25.27 -29.01
N THR A 126 -17.97 24.21 -28.28
CA THR A 126 -18.81 23.74 -27.17
C THR A 126 -18.76 24.74 -26.00
N ILE A 127 -19.77 24.69 -25.13
CA ILE A 127 -19.82 25.56 -23.94
C ILE A 127 -18.61 25.29 -23.01
N GLU A 128 -18.17 24.04 -22.93
CA GLU A 128 -17.00 23.64 -22.14
C GLU A 128 -15.71 24.23 -22.69
N GLU A 129 -15.45 24.07 -24.00
CA GLU A 129 -14.29 24.67 -24.67
C GLU A 129 -14.29 26.20 -24.52
N LEU A 130 -15.45 26.85 -24.61
CA LEU A 130 -15.58 28.29 -24.44
C LEU A 130 -15.23 28.73 -23.01
N ASN A 131 -15.65 27.97 -22.00
CA ASN A 131 -15.30 28.23 -20.60
C ASN A 131 -13.80 28.04 -20.35
N ASN A 132 -13.20 26.99 -20.91
CA ASN A 132 -11.77 26.74 -20.80
C ASN A 132 -10.95 27.85 -21.48
N LEU A 133 -11.38 28.30 -22.67
CA LEU A 133 -10.78 29.44 -23.38
C LEU A 133 -10.87 30.72 -22.56
N LYS A 134 -12.05 31.03 -21.99
CA LYS A 134 -12.23 32.19 -21.12
C LYS A 134 -11.26 32.17 -19.93
N TRP A 135 -11.09 31.00 -19.31
CA TRP A 135 -10.16 30.82 -18.20
C TRP A 135 -8.69 31.05 -18.63
N ILE A 136 -8.23 30.41 -19.72
CA ILE A 136 -6.84 30.57 -20.22
C ILE A 136 -6.55 32.02 -20.61
N VAL A 137 -7.45 32.67 -21.35
CA VAL A 137 -7.26 34.07 -21.76
C VAL A 137 -7.14 34.97 -20.53
N GLY A 138 -8.01 34.79 -19.53
CA GLY A 138 -7.94 35.51 -18.26
C GLY A 138 -6.61 35.29 -17.54
N GLU A 139 -6.17 34.03 -17.42
CA GLU A 139 -4.91 33.65 -16.77
C GLU A 139 -3.69 34.28 -17.47
N LYS A 140 -3.61 34.20 -18.80
CA LYS A 140 -2.50 34.79 -19.58
C LYS A 140 -2.51 36.31 -19.56
N MET A 141 -3.68 36.94 -19.61
CA MET A 141 -3.81 38.39 -19.46
C MET A 141 -3.32 38.87 -18.10
N MET A 142 -3.68 38.17 -17.03
CA MET A 142 -3.21 38.48 -15.67
C MET A 142 -1.68 38.38 -15.57
N LYS A 143 -1.09 37.26 -16.01
CA LYS A 143 0.37 37.08 -16.04
C LYS A 143 1.08 38.14 -16.87
N SER A 144 0.49 38.55 -18.00
CA SER A 144 1.05 39.61 -18.84
C SER A 144 1.01 40.97 -18.14
N LYS A 145 -0.09 41.27 -17.43
CA LYS A 145 -0.23 42.49 -16.62
C LYS A 145 0.79 42.55 -15.48
N GLU A 146 1.00 41.45 -14.76
CA GLU A 146 2.00 41.35 -13.69
C GLU A 146 3.42 41.60 -14.24
N ARG A 147 3.76 40.98 -15.39
CA ARG A 147 5.05 41.20 -16.05
C ARG A 147 5.25 42.64 -16.50
N LEU A 148 4.22 43.27 -17.05
CA LEU A 148 4.28 44.68 -17.46
C LEU A 148 4.50 45.61 -16.25
N GLN A 149 3.83 45.37 -15.14
CA GLN A 149 4.02 46.14 -13.89
C GLN A 149 5.44 45.99 -13.34
N HIS A 150 6.00 44.77 -13.39
CA HIS A 150 7.38 44.53 -12.97
C HIS A 150 8.39 45.29 -13.86
N VAL A 151 8.20 45.30 -15.18
CA VAL A 151 9.08 46.02 -16.11
C VAL A 151 8.97 47.54 -15.94
N LEU A 152 7.76 48.08 -15.76
CA LEU A 152 7.53 49.51 -15.57
C LEU A 152 8.00 50.02 -14.19
N GLY A 153 7.96 49.17 -13.15
CA GLY A 153 8.45 49.47 -11.81
C GLY A 153 9.98 49.49 -11.68
N GLN A 154 10.73 48.88 -12.61
CA GLN A 154 12.19 48.87 -12.63
C GLN A 154 12.82 50.02 -13.46
N GLY A 155 12.01 50.87 -14.11
CA GLY A 155 12.48 52.00 -14.93
C GLY A 155 12.61 53.35 -14.20
N HIS A 156 12.48 53.39 -12.87
CA HIS A 156 12.56 54.61 -12.04
C HIS A 156 13.61 54.50 -10.91
N SER A 157 14.83 54.08 -11.24
CA SER A 157 16.01 54.25 -10.38
C SER A 157 17.21 54.66 -11.21
#